data_AF-A0A1G0MVH2-F1
#
_entry.id   AF-A0A1G0MVH2-F1
#
_cell.length_a   1.000
_cell.length_b   1.000
_cell.length_c   1.000
_cell.angle_alpha   90.00
_cell.angle_beta   90.00
_cell.angle_gamma   90.00
#
_symmetry.space_group_name_H-M   'P 1'
#
loop_
_entity.id
_entity.type
_entity.pdbx_description
1 polymer ?
#
loop_
_entity_poly.entity_id
_entity_poly.type
_entity_poly.pdbx_seq_one_letter_code
_entity_poly.pdbx_strand_id
1 'polypeptide(L)'
;MPGNRLRHLADGPSALALMAQAIDEARRFVHFENYIIRDDATGRRFAERLGAAARRGVAVRVLYDGFGCRGTPRAFWQRLRQAGVETRAFNPVNPFRPIRSLRRDHRKYVGVDGARALAGGLCIGDEWAGDPGRRRLPWRDTAVDVCGPAAAAIDATFHRLWRLAGGVIPDEEQRGEAESCGGASVRAVEGLPGRLRIYRAFELLVAGAAHRVWITEAYLVAPTPIMAGLIAAARDGVDVRLLLPGKSDIPALRAFTRVGYRELLQAGARIWEWRGPMLHAKTVLADQGWLKVGSSNLNPSSLLANYELDLLADDPDLAEEAAHQFRRDLTHAAEVILRPPRRVPARLAGRWPPAVVSAGVPHTVPDHAPGAMERSRRAVIALRVVAAGARRSIAGAFLFGGVGLGILFALAPRIMGYLVALVCFAVAVNAARQFRVRRRQRDE
;
A
#
# COMPACT_ATOMS: atom_id res chain seq x y z
N MET A 1 -6.94 -4.92 18.93
CA MET A 1 -7.24 -6.15 19.69
C MET A 1 -5.95 -6.55 20.39
N PRO A 2 -5.95 -6.81 21.70
CA PRO A 2 -4.76 -7.23 22.44
C PRO A 2 -4.38 -8.69 22.12
N GLY A 3 -3.30 -9.18 22.70
CA GLY A 3 -2.95 -10.62 22.70
C GLY A 3 -2.11 -11.10 21.51
N ASN A 4 -1.41 -10.20 20.82
CA ASN A 4 -0.70 -10.53 19.59
C ASN A 4 0.81 -10.41 19.77
N ARG A 5 1.54 -11.03 18.85
CA ARG A 5 2.97 -10.78 18.66
C ARG A 5 3.20 -10.58 17.18
N LEU A 6 3.98 -9.57 16.85
CA LEU A 6 4.45 -9.30 15.51
C LEU A 6 5.96 -9.47 15.49
N ARG A 7 6.47 -10.04 14.41
CA ARG A 7 7.89 -9.99 14.09
C ARG A 7 8.08 -9.12 12.86
N HIS A 8 8.92 -8.09 12.98
CA HIS A 8 9.34 -7.27 11.85
C HIS A 8 10.16 -8.09 10.86
N LEU A 9 9.80 -8.05 9.57
CA LEU A 9 10.55 -8.67 8.49
C LEU A 9 11.13 -7.56 7.62
N ALA A 10 12.43 -7.35 7.81
CA ALA A 10 13.17 -6.19 7.31
C ALA A 10 13.46 -6.23 5.80
N ASP A 11 13.36 -7.38 5.13
CA ASP A 11 13.71 -7.48 3.72
C ASP A 11 12.94 -8.58 2.97
N GLY A 12 13.05 -8.49 1.64
CA GLY A 12 12.53 -9.44 0.66
C GLY A 12 12.88 -10.90 0.97
N PRO A 13 14.17 -11.26 0.94
CA PRO A 13 14.62 -12.64 1.15
C PRO A 13 14.13 -13.27 2.45
N SER A 14 14.25 -12.56 3.57
CA SER A 14 13.87 -13.05 4.90
C SER A 14 12.37 -13.27 5.00
N ALA A 15 11.56 -12.34 4.48
CA ALA A 15 10.11 -12.47 4.46
C ALA A 15 9.66 -13.61 3.54
N LEU A 16 10.23 -13.73 2.33
CA LEU A 16 9.90 -14.81 1.40
C LEU A 16 10.30 -16.19 1.94
N ALA A 17 11.45 -16.29 2.60
CA ALA A 17 11.87 -17.53 3.26
C ALA A 17 10.88 -17.95 4.34
N LEU A 18 10.40 -16.99 5.14
CA LEU A 18 9.46 -17.27 6.20
C LEU A 18 8.05 -17.60 5.70
N MET A 19 7.58 -16.93 4.65
CA MET A 19 6.34 -17.31 3.96
C MET A 19 6.43 -18.75 3.43
N ALA A 20 7.56 -19.11 2.84
CA ALA A 20 7.79 -20.45 2.32
C ALA A 20 7.84 -21.51 3.43
N GLN A 21 8.46 -21.20 4.58
CA GLN A 21 8.45 -22.05 5.77
C GLN A 21 7.03 -22.25 6.30
N ALA A 22 6.23 -21.19 6.41
CA ALA A 22 4.85 -21.28 6.89
C ALA A 22 3.99 -22.20 6.00
N ILE A 23 4.17 -22.14 4.67
CA ILE A 23 3.49 -23.03 3.71
C ILE A 23 3.92 -24.50 3.90
N ASP A 24 5.20 -24.75 4.16
CA ASP A 24 5.72 -26.09 4.39
C ASP A 24 5.19 -26.70 5.70
N GLU A 25 5.02 -25.88 6.73
CA GLU A 25 4.57 -26.28 8.08
C GLU A 25 3.04 -26.42 8.20
N ALA A 26 2.28 -25.87 7.25
CA ALA A 26 0.82 -25.86 7.26
C ALA A 26 0.23 -27.28 7.36
N ARG A 27 -0.80 -27.43 8.20
CA ARG A 27 -1.44 -28.71 8.51
C ARG A 27 -2.89 -28.81 8.04
N ARG A 28 -3.64 -27.72 8.08
CA ARG A 28 -5.08 -27.67 7.75
C ARG A 28 -5.31 -26.93 6.45
N PHE A 29 -4.84 -25.69 6.37
CA PHE A 29 -5.03 -24.86 5.18
C PHE A 29 -3.95 -23.81 4.99
N VAL A 30 -3.80 -23.38 3.74
CA VAL A 30 -3.00 -22.23 3.34
C VAL A 30 -3.89 -21.28 2.53
N HIS A 31 -3.99 -20.04 2.98
CA HIS A 31 -4.60 -18.94 2.24
C HIS A 31 -3.51 -18.03 1.71
N PHE A 32 -3.41 -17.90 0.40
CA PHE A 32 -2.36 -17.16 -0.27
C PHE A 32 -2.98 -16.09 -1.16
N GLU A 33 -2.70 -14.82 -0.88
CA GLU A 33 -3.22 -13.67 -1.62
C GLU A 33 -2.07 -12.78 -2.05
N ASN A 34 -2.00 -12.45 -3.35
CA ASN A 34 -0.98 -11.53 -3.82
C ASN A 34 -1.38 -10.75 -5.10
N TYR A 35 -0.97 -9.49 -5.15
CA TYR A 35 -1.12 -8.64 -6.33
C TYR A 35 -0.29 -9.15 -7.53
N ILE A 36 0.98 -9.50 -7.33
CA ILE A 36 1.87 -9.99 -8.39
C ILE A 36 2.45 -11.34 -8.00
N ILE A 37 2.27 -12.31 -8.89
CA ILE A 37 2.92 -13.62 -8.84
C ILE A 37 3.56 -13.86 -10.20
N ARG A 38 4.88 -13.77 -10.29
CA ARG A 38 5.63 -14.00 -11.54
C ARG A 38 5.79 -15.50 -11.84
N ASP A 39 5.89 -15.89 -13.11
CA ASP A 39 6.42 -17.22 -13.49
C ASP A 39 7.95 -17.11 -13.69
N ASP A 40 8.65 -16.76 -12.62
CA ASP A 40 10.11 -16.73 -12.52
C ASP A 40 10.61 -17.76 -11.49
N ALA A 41 11.90 -17.71 -11.13
CA ALA A 41 12.46 -18.67 -10.19
C ALA A 41 11.76 -18.61 -8.82
N THR A 42 11.46 -17.40 -8.36
CA THR A 42 10.76 -17.16 -7.09
C THR A 42 9.34 -17.70 -7.13
N GLY A 43 8.55 -17.32 -8.13
CA GLY A 43 7.16 -17.78 -8.22
C GLY A 43 7.02 -19.28 -8.50
N ARG A 44 7.93 -19.89 -9.26
CA ARG A 44 7.96 -21.36 -9.42
C ARG A 44 8.24 -22.08 -8.10
N ARG A 45 9.19 -21.61 -7.29
CA ARG A 45 9.44 -22.17 -5.95
C ARG A 45 8.22 -22.10 -5.05
N PHE A 46 7.50 -20.98 -5.06
CA PHE A 46 6.25 -20.86 -4.30
C PHE A 46 5.17 -21.80 -4.85
N ALA A 47 5.04 -21.92 -6.18
CA ALA A 47 4.07 -22.82 -6.79
C ALA A 47 4.34 -24.29 -6.45
N GLU A 48 5.61 -24.71 -6.43
CA GLU A 48 6.03 -26.06 -6.02
C GLU A 48 5.65 -26.34 -4.57
N ARG A 49 5.89 -25.39 -3.66
CA ARG A 49 5.57 -25.51 -2.22
C ARG A 49 4.07 -25.56 -1.96
N LEU A 50 3.31 -24.67 -2.59
CA LEU A 50 1.84 -24.67 -2.53
C LEU A 50 1.28 -25.99 -3.07
N GLY A 51 1.79 -26.47 -4.20
CA GLY A 51 1.41 -27.78 -4.74
C GLY A 51 1.82 -28.95 -3.85
N ALA A 52 2.98 -28.88 -3.18
CA ALA A 52 3.40 -29.88 -2.22
C ALA A 52 2.49 -29.91 -1.00
N ALA A 53 2.10 -28.75 -0.46
CA ALA A 53 1.13 -28.66 0.63
C ALA A 53 -0.23 -29.28 0.25
N ALA A 54 -0.75 -28.95 -0.94
CA ALA A 54 -1.98 -29.55 -1.44
C ALA A 54 -1.88 -31.08 -1.56
N ARG A 55 -0.77 -31.61 -2.06
CA ARG A 55 -0.52 -33.07 -2.11
C ARG A 55 -0.42 -33.74 -0.75
N ARG A 56 -0.06 -33.01 0.32
CA ARG A 56 -0.11 -33.50 1.70
C ARG A 56 -1.53 -33.54 2.28
N GLY A 57 -2.53 -33.07 1.55
CA GLY A 57 -3.92 -32.97 2.00
C GLY A 57 -4.29 -31.63 2.65
N VAL A 58 -3.40 -30.63 2.61
CA VAL A 58 -3.69 -29.27 3.10
C VAL A 58 -4.62 -28.56 2.10
N ALA A 59 -5.66 -27.88 2.58
CA ALA A 59 -6.51 -27.07 1.71
C ALA A 59 -5.77 -25.79 1.29
N VAL A 60 -5.33 -25.71 0.03
CA VAL A 60 -4.54 -24.56 -0.46
C VAL A 60 -5.37 -23.71 -1.41
N ARG A 61 -5.53 -22.42 -1.06
CA ARG A 61 -6.29 -21.44 -1.85
C ARG A 61 -5.41 -20.26 -2.23
N VAL A 62 -5.31 -20.00 -3.53
CA VAL A 62 -4.53 -18.90 -4.09
C VAL A 62 -5.47 -17.90 -4.75
N LEU A 63 -5.57 -16.71 -4.16
CA LEU A 63 -6.22 -15.55 -4.75
C LEU A 63 -5.14 -14.66 -5.37
N TYR A 64 -5.31 -14.32 -6.65
CA TYR A 64 -4.35 -13.47 -7.36
C TYR A 64 -5.05 -12.35 -8.11
N ASP A 65 -4.40 -11.20 -8.18
CA ASP A 65 -4.94 -10.06 -8.89
C ASP A 65 -4.87 -10.24 -10.42
N GLY A 66 -6.02 -10.15 -11.10
CA GLY A 66 -6.11 -10.31 -12.54
C GLY A 66 -5.34 -9.29 -13.39
N PHE A 67 -5.00 -8.09 -12.87
CA PHE A 67 -4.17 -7.12 -13.60
C PHE A 67 -2.70 -7.28 -13.25
N GLY A 68 -2.36 -7.37 -11.96
CA GLY A 68 -0.99 -7.57 -11.50
C GLY A 68 -0.38 -8.87 -12.03
N CYS A 69 -1.18 -9.93 -12.17
CA CYS A 69 -0.77 -11.22 -12.72
C CYS A 69 -1.08 -11.41 -14.21
N ARG A 70 -1.36 -10.34 -14.98
CA ARG A 70 -1.64 -10.46 -16.43
C ARG A 70 -0.48 -11.04 -17.24
N GLY A 71 0.75 -10.91 -16.73
CA GLY A 71 1.96 -11.47 -17.33
C GLY A 71 2.22 -12.93 -16.95
N THR A 72 1.42 -13.51 -16.05
CA THR A 72 1.58 -14.88 -15.56
C THR A 72 0.78 -15.84 -16.45
N PRO A 73 1.44 -16.77 -17.17
CA PRO A 73 0.78 -17.56 -18.19
C PRO A 73 -0.26 -18.51 -17.61
N ARG A 74 -1.29 -18.85 -18.39
CA ARG A 74 -2.34 -19.80 -18.00
C ARG A 74 -1.80 -21.16 -17.54
N ALA A 75 -0.68 -21.60 -18.13
CA ALA A 75 0.01 -22.84 -17.78
C ALA A 75 0.48 -22.85 -16.31
N PHE A 76 0.92 -21.72 -15.76
CA PHE A 76 1.31 -21.60 -14.35
C PHE A 76 0.15 -21.96 -13.42
N TRP A 77 -1.03 -21.37 -13.66
CA TRP A 77 -2.24 -21.63 -12.88
C TRP A 77 -2.81 -23.04 -13.10
N GLN A 78 -2.64 -23.60 -14.30
CA GLN A 78 -3.03 -24.99 -14.59
C GLN A 78 -2.18 -25.98 -13.78
N ARG A 79 -0.86 -25.81 -13.71
CA ARG A 79 0.03 -26.65 -12.89
C ARG A 79 -0.37 -26.65 -11.42
N LEU A 80 -0.70 -25.49 -10.86
CA LEU A 80 -1.20 -25.37 -9.49
C LEU A 80 -2.51 -26.15 -9.29
N ARG A 81 -3.48 -25.99 -10.19
CA ARG A 81 -4.76 -26.71 -10.11
C ARG A 81 -4.59 -28.22 -10.25
N GLN A 82 -3.70 -28.67 -11.12
CA GLN A 82 -3.36 -30.09 -11.26
C GLN A 82 -2.72 -30.67 -9.99
N ALA A 83 -2.03 -29.84 -9.20
CA ALA A 83 -1.48 -30.24 -7.91
C ALA A 83 -2.50 -30.21 -6.76
N GLY A 84 -3.77 -29.87 -7.02
CA GLY A 84 -4.82 -29.78 -6.01
C GLY A 84 -5.03 -28.39 -5.40
N VAL A 85 -4.34 -27.36 -5.91
CA VAL A 85 -4.48 -25.98 -5.40
C VAL A 85 -5.70 -25.30 -6.03
N GLU A 86 -6.57 -24.74 -5.20
CA GLU A 86 -7.66 -23.89 -5.67
C GLU A 86 -7.12 -22.51 -6.06
N THR A 87 -7.26 -22.11 -7.33
CA THR A 87 -6.78 -20.80 -7.80
C THR A 87 -7.92 -19.93 -8.31
N ARG A 88 -7.92 -18.65 -7.94
CA ARG A 88 -8.92 -17.68 -8.39
C ARG A 88 -8.31 -16.33 -8.75
N ALA A 89 -8.72 -15.81 -9.89
CA ALA A 89 -8.41 -14.45 -10.30
C ALA A 89 -9.40 -13.46 -9.67
N PHE A 90 -8.88 -12.52 -8.87
CA PHE A 90 -9.64 -11.37 -8.41
C PHE A 90 -9.77 -10.35 -9.55
N ASN A 91 -10.99 -9.86 -9.78
CA ASN A 91 -11.33 -8.89 -10.84
C ASN A 91 -10.51 -9.05 -12.15
N PRO A 92 -10.71 -10.13 -12.93
CA PRO A 92 -10.08 -10.26 -14.23
C PRO A 92 -10.32 -9.03 -15.09
N VAL A 93 -9.30 -8.57 -15.82
CA VAL A 93 -9.40 -7.37 -16.66
C VAL A 93 -10.48 -7.60 -17.72
N ASN A 94 -11.52 -6.76 -17.69
CA ASN A 94 -12.64 -6.85 -18.61
C ASN A 94 -12.97 -5.45 -19.15
N PRO A 95 -12.80 -5.20 -20.47
CA PRO A 95 -13.04 -3.88 -21.07
C PRO A 95 -14.52 -3.45 -20.97
N PHE A 96 -15.46 -4.40 -20.85
CA PHE A 96 -16.88 -4.14 -20.69
C PHE A 96 -17.29 -3.85 -19.24
N ARG A 97 -16.36 -3.92 -18.27
CA ARG A 97 -16.59 -3.62 -16.85
C ARG A 97 -15.48 -2.70 -16.29
N PRO A 98 -15.31 -1.48 -16.84
CA PRO A 98 -14.14 -0.63 -16.57
C PRO A 98 -13.97 -0.29 -15.07
N ILE A 99 -15.06 0.06 -14.36
CA ILE A 99 -15.01 0.38 -12.92
C ILE A 99 -14.51 -0.82 -12.10
N ARG A 100 -14.95 -2.04 -12.44
CA ARG A 100 -14.51 -3.27 -11.76
C ARG A 100 -13.04 -3.57 -12.08
N SER A 101 -12.62 -3.34 -13.32
CA SER A 101 -11.23 -3.52 -13.76
C SER A 101 -10.25 -2.55 -13.08
N LEU A 102 -10.71 -1.36 -12.66
CA LEU A 102 -9.91 -0.38 -11.93
C LEU A 102 -9.75 -0.70 -10.43
N ARG A 103 -10.68 -1.45 -9.83
CA ARG A 103 -10.61 -1.86 -8.42
C ARG A 103 -9.75 -3.10 -8.29
N ARG A 104 -8.51 -2.93 -7.84
CA ARG A 104 -7.54 -4.04 -7.73
C ARG A 104 -7.46 -4.59 -6.32
N ASP A 105 -7.17 -5.88 -6.23
CA ASP A 105 -6.70 -6.49 -4.99
C ASP A 105 -5.20 -6.26 -4.90
N HIS A 106 -4.81 -5.33 -4.04
CA HIS A 106 -3.43 -4.96 -3.86
C HIS A 106 -2.83 -5.57 -2.59
N ARG A 107 -3.51 -6.54 -1.96
CA ARG A 107 -3.05 -7.19 -0.74
C ARG A 107 -1.94 -8.21 -1.01
N LYS A 108 -1.15 -8.48 0.02
CA LYS A 108 -0.10 -9.51 0.04
C LYS A 108 -0.18 -10.20 1.38
N TYR A 109 -0.63 -11.45 1.36
CA TYR A 109 -1.02 -12.19 2.55
C TYR A 109 -0.71 -13.68 2.40
N VAL A 110 -0.17 -14.27 3.46
CA VAL A 110 -0.06 -15.73 3.63
C VAL A 110 -0.64 -16.08 4.99
N GLY A 111 -1.76 -16.79 5.00
CA GLY A 111 -2.42 -17.34 6.18
C GLY A 111 -2.21 -18.83 6.30
N VAL A 112 -1.95 -19.29 7.52
CA VAL A 112 -1.78 -20.71 7.81
C VAL A 112 -2.58 -21.08 9.05
N ASP A 113 -3.44 -22.09 8.89
CA ASP A 113 -4.18 -22.78 9.95
C ASP A 113 -4.98 -21.87 10.91
N GLY A 114 -5.28 -20.63 10.50
CA GLY A 114 -6.03 -19.63 11.27
C GLY A 114 -5.26 -19.00 12.44
N ALA A 115 -4.03 -19.44 12.70
CA ALA A 115 -3.24 -19.02 13.87
C ALA A 115 -2.06 -18.12 13.50
N ARG A 116 -1.66 -18.08 12.22
CA ARG A 116 -0.51 -17.32 11.74
C ARG A 116 -0.81 -16.60 10.44
N ALA A 117 -0.36 -15.36 10.32
CA ALA A 117 -0.56 -14.50 9.17
C ALA A 117 0.72 -13.71 8.86
N LEU A 118 1.19 -13.79 7.62
CA LEU A 118 2.23 -12.89 7.11
C LEU A 118 1.58 -11.86 6.18
N ALA A 119 1.86 -10.58 6.40
CA ALA A 119 1.29 -9.49 5.59
C ALA A 119 2.31 -8.34 5.41
N GLY A 120 2.21 -7.62 4.28
CA GLY A 120 3.11 -6.49 4.00
C GLY A 120 3.04 -5.99 2.56
N GLY A 121 4.16 -5.45 2.06
CA GLY A 121 4.27 -4.90 0.71
C GLY A 121 4.70 -5.92 -0.36
N LEU A 122 5.21 -7.09 0.05
CA LEU A 122 5.97 -8.01 -0.82
C LEU A 122 5.13 -8.80 -1.81
N CYS A 123 5.45 -8.63 -3.09
CA CYS A 123 4.95 -9.53 -4.12
C CYS A 123 5.85 -10.76 -4.31
N ILE A 124 5.36 -11.71 -5.11
CA ILE A 124 6.11 -12.93 -5.44
C ILE A 124 6.78 -12.74 -6.79
N GLY A 125 8.08 -12.43 -6.71
CA GLY A 125 8.92 -12.27 -7.88
C GLY A 125 10.38 -12.13 -7.51
N ASP A 126 11.21 -12.40 -8.50
CA ASP A 126 12.64 -12.29 -8.52
C ASP A 126 13.16 -10.90 -8.12
N GLU A 127 12.36 -9.86 -8.35
CA GLU A 127 12.64 -8.49 -7.93
C GLU A 127 12.72 -8.36 -6.40
N TRP A 128 11.85 -9.06 -5.66
CA TRP A 128 11.86 -9.09 -4.19
C TRP A 128 12.85 -10.09 -3.62
N ALA A 129 13.07 -11.22 -4.28
CA ALA A 129 14.02 -12.23 -3.83
C ALA A 129 15.48 -11.81 -4.05
N GLY A 130 15.75 -10.96 -5.06
CA GLY A 130 17.10 -10.74 -5.54
C GLY A 130 17.64 -11.97 -6.29
N ASP A 131 18.88 -11.89 -6.73
CA ASP A 131 19.64 -13.02 -7.29
C ASP A 131 21.14 -12.69 -7.18
N PRO A 132 21.84 -13.20 -6.16
CA PRO A 132 23.27 -12.98 -5.98
C PRO A 132 24.10 -13.47 -7.17
N GLY A 133 23.70 -14.59 -7.80
CA GLY A 133 24.37 -15.16 -8.97
C GLY A 133 24.31 -14.24 -10.19
N ARG A 134 23.29 -13.39 -10.28
CA ARG A 134 23.13 -12.34 -11.30
C ARG A 134 23.44 -10.93 -10.79
N ARG A 135 24.02 -10.79 -9.60
CA ARG A 135 24.30 -9.51 -8.93
C ARG A 135 23.06 -8.60 -8.82
N ARG A 136 21.87 -9.20 -8.72
CA ARG A 136 20.60 -8.49 -8.54
C ARG A 136 20.32 -8.35 -7.06
N LEU A 137 20.39 -7.11 -6.55
CA LEU A 137 19.96 -6.81 -5.19
C LEU A 137 18.43 -6.89 -5.09
N PRO A 138 17.88 -7.42 -3.99
CA PRO A 138 16.44 -7.44 -3.77
C PRO A 138 15.88 -6.03 -3.61
N TRP A 139 14.61 -5.85 -3.98
CA TRP A 139 13.84 -4.67 -3.60
C TRP A 139 13.73 -4.57 -2.08
N ARG A 140 13.87 -3.35 -1.56
CA ARG A 140 13.70 -3.10 -0.13
C ARG A 140 12.21 -2.95 0.18
N ASP A 141 11.66 -3.93 0.88
CA ASP A 141 10.24 -4.00 1.24
C ASP A 141 10.08 -4.63 2.62
N THR A 142 8.95 -4.38 3.28
CA THR A 142 8.70 -4.78 4.67
C THR A 142 7.44 -5.64 4.76
N ALA A 143 7.51 -6.69 5.58
CA ALA A 143 6.36 -7.45 6.05
C ALA A 143 6.42 -7.66 7.55
N VAL A 144 5.37 -8.27 8.08
CA VAL A 144 5.30 -8.75 9.46
C VAL A 144 4.74 -10.16 9.48
N ASP A 145 5.25 -10.95 10.41
CA ASP A 145 4.72 -12.26 10.80
C ASP A 145 3.92 -12.09 12.08
N VAL A 146 2.65 -12.47 12.06
CA VAL A 146 1.66 -12.18 13.09
C VAL A 146 1.08 -13.49 13.62
N CYS A 147 1.03 -13.62 14.93
CA CYS A 147 0.20 -14.61 15.61
C CYS A 147 -0.80 -13.93 16.56
N GLY A 148 -1.75 -14.71 17.05
CA GLY A 148 -2.78 -14.26 17.99
C GLY A 148 -4.08 -13.85 17.30
N PRO A 149 -5.02 -13.23 18.03
CA PRO A 149 -6.34 -12.86 17.50
C PRO A 149 -6.31 -12.05 16.19
N ALA A 150 -5.26 -11.27 15.97
CA ALA A 150 -5.06 -10.50 14.74
C ALA A 150 -4.82 -11.39 13.52
N ALA A 151 -4.16 -12.55 13.66
CA ALA A 151 -3.97 -13.48 12.55
C ALA A 151 -5.31 -14.01 12.03
N ALA A 152 -6.19 -14.44 12.93
CA ALA A 152 -7.56 -14.84 12.57
C ALA A 152 -8.37 -13.68 11.98
N ALA A 153 -8.23 -12.47 12.52
CA ALA A 153 -8.90 -11.29 11.98
C ALA A 153 -8.43 -10.93 10.56
N ILE A 154 -7.14 -11.10 10.26
CA ILE A 154 -6.55 -10.93 8.93
C ILE A 154 -7.09 -12.00 7.98
N ASP A 155 -7.13 -13.26 8.40
CA ASP A 155 -7.63 -14.37 7.59
C ASP A 155 -9.11 -14.21 7.23
N ALA A 156 -9.92 -13.72 8.16
CA ALA A 156 -11.31 -13.36 7.88
C ALA A 156 -11.44 -12.30 6.77
N THR A 157 -10.42 -11.45 6.55
CA THR A 157 -10.40 -10.51 5.42
C THR A 157 -10.20 -11.23 4.08
N PHE A 158 -9.36 -12.26 4.04
CA PHE A 158 -9.18 -13.12 2.86
C PHE A 158 -10.48 -13.85 2.51
N HIS A 159 -11.17 -14.39 3.51
CA HIS A 159 -12.45 -15.09 3.30
C HIS A 159 -13.46 -14.21 2.55
N ARG A 160 -13.49 -12.91 2.86
CA ARG A 160 -14.36 -11.94 2.16
C ARG A 160 -13.97 -11.79 0.69
N LEU A 161 -12.69 -11.61 0.35
CA LEU A 161 -12.28 -11.46 -1.04
C LEU A 161 -12.39 -12.77 -1.82
N TRP A 162 -12.11 -13.90 -1.18
CA TRP A 162 -12.30 -15.23 -1.77
C TRP A 162 -13.77 -15.45 -2.18
N ARG A 163 -14.72 -15.12 -1.30
CA ARG A 163 -16.15 -15.14 -1.62
C ARG A 163 -16.53 -14.18 -2.75
N LEU A 164 -15.97 -12.97 -2.76
CA LEU A 164 -16.17 -12.02 -3.87
C LEU A 164 -15.60 -12.53 -5.21
N ALA A 165 -14.57 -13.38 -5.17
CA ALA A 165 -14.03 -14.10 -6.33
C ALA A 165 -14.81 -15.40 -6.66
N GLY A 166 -15.95 -15.63 -5.99
CA GLY A 166 -16.84 -16.78 -6.22
C GLY A 166 -16.37 -18.07 -5.55
N GLY A 167 -15.44 -18.00 -4.61
CA GLY A 167 -14.99 -19.14 -3.82
C GLY A 167 -15.85 -19.37 -2.57
N VAL A 168 -15.78 -20.59 -2.04
CA VAL A 168 -16.45 -20.99 -0.80
C VAL A 168 -15.37 -21.54 0.13
N ILE A 169 -15.45 -21.20 1.42
CA ILE A 169 -14.59 -21.78 2.46
C ILE A 169 -15.53 -22.49 3.43
N PRO A 170 -15.33 -23.78 3.74
CA PRO A 170 -16.15 -24.52 4.69
C PRO A 170 -16.21 -23.81 6.05
N ASP A 171 -17.37 -23.80 6.70
CA ASP A 171 -17.55 -23.08 7.98
C ASP A 171 -16.64 -23.61 9.09
N GLU A 172 -16.25 -24.89 9.03
CA GLU A 172 -15.30 -25.52 9.94
C GLU A 172 -13.90 -24.90 9.87
N GLU A 173 -13.51 -24.39 8.70
CA GLU A 173 -12.25 -23.66 8.50
C GLU A 173 -12.37 -22.18 8.89
N GLN A 174 -13.59 -21.66 9.09
CA GLN A 174 -13.84 -20.29 9.53
C GLN A 174 -13.84 -20.14 11.06
N ARG A 175 -13.71 -21.25 11.81
CA ARG A 175 -13.83 -21.31 13.27
C ARG A 175 -12.46 -21.52 13.92
N GLY A 176 -12.05 -20.55 14.72
CA GLY A 176 -10.89 -20.63 15.60
C GLY A 176 -10.64 -19.28 16.27
N GLU A 177 -10.89 -19.19 17.57
CA GLU A 177 -10.32 -18.10 18.36
C GLU A 177 -8.82 -18.38 18.48
N ALA A 178 -8.00 -17.57 17.81
CA ALA A 178 -6.56 -17.71 17.92
C ALA A 178 -6.13 -17.36 19.36
N GLU A 179 -5.41 -18.28 20.00
CA GLU A 179 -4.86 -18.07 21.34
C GLU A 179 -3.96 -16.84 21.37
N SER A 180 -3.99 -16.11 22.49
CA SER A 180 -3.08 -15.00 22.71
C SER A 180 -1.64 -15.48 22.64
N CYS A 181 -0.79 -14.78 21.88
CA CYS A 181 0.60 -15.14 21.68
C CYS A 181 1.59 -14.02 22.03
N GLY A 182 1.12 -12.90 22.60
CA GLY A 182 1.97 -11.78 23.00
C GLY A 182 1.19 -10.61 23.59
N GLY A 183 1.89 -9.49 23.84
CA GLY A 183 1.31 -8.30 24.48
C GLY A 183 0.78 -7.23 23.51
N ALA A 184 1.07 -7.33 22.22
CA ALA A 184 0.81 -6.26 21.26
C ALA A 184 -0.69 -6.07 20.98
N SER A 185 -1.09 -4.81 20.85
CA SER A 185 -2.42 -4.44 20.38
C SER A 185 -2.42 -4.15 18.90
N VAL A 186 -3.18 -4.93 18.12
CA VAL A 186 -3.14 -4.88 16.65
C VAL A 186 -4.51 -4.57 16.09
N ARG A 187 -4.56 -3.79 15.01
CA ARG A 187 -5.78 -3.56 14.23
C ARG A 187 -5.49 -3.88 12.78
N ALA A 188 -6.18 -4.88 12.24
CA ALA A 188 -6.29 -5.05 10.79
C ALA A 188 -7.23 -3.97 10.22
N VAL A 189 -6.72 -3.14 9.33
CA VAL A 189 -7.44 -2.07 8.65
C VAL A 189 -7.58 -2.45 7.18
N GLU A 190 -8.76 -2.94 6.83
CA GLU A 190 -9.08 -3.25 5.44
C GLU A 190 -9.41 -1.99 4.65
N GLY A 191 -8.64 -1.76 3.58
CA GLY A 191 -9.06 -0.90 2.49
C GLY A 191 -10.13 -1.61 1.68
N LEU A 192 -11.27 -0.93 1.53
CA LEU A 192 -12.36 -1.33 0.65
C LEU A 192 -12.71 -0.13 -0.24
N PRO A 193 -12.98 -0.34 -1.53
CA PRO A 193 -13.35 0.74 -2.45
C PRO A 193 -14.50 1.59 -1.88
N GLY A 194 -14.27 2.90 -1.73
CA GLY A 194 -15.27 3.86 -1.25
C GLY A 194 -15.51 3.91 0.28
N ARG A 195 -14.75 3.16 1.10
CA ARG A 195 -14.93 3.16 2.57
C ARG A 195 -13.94 4.03 3.36
N LEU A 196 -12.90 4.57 2.73
CA LEU A 196 -11.92 5.51 3.30
C LEU A 196 -11.25 5.05 4.62
N ARG A 197 -11.25 3.74 4.94
CA ARG A 197 -10.76 3.23 6.23
C ARG A 197 -9.27 3.48 6.42
N ILE A 198 -8.46 3.11 5.42
CA ILE A 198 -7.00 3.33 5.44
C ILE A 198 -6.68 4.82 5.40
N TYR A 199 -7.40 5.58 4.57
CA TYR A 199 -7.27 7.03 4.51
C TYR A 199 -7.43 7.67 5.91
N ARG A 200 -8.51 7.34 6.63
CA ARG A 200 -8.76 7.85 7.99
C ARG A 200 -7.76 7.34 9.01
N ALA A 201 -7.33 6.08 8.91
CA ALA A 201 -6.29 5.54 9.78
C ALA A 201 -4.99 6.33 9.64
N PHE A 202 -4.59 6.67 8.40
CA PHE A 202 -3.42 7.49 8.14
C PHE A 202 -3.58 8.92 8.69
N GLU A 203 -4.74 9.56 8.46
CA GLU A 203 -5.02 10.88 9.03
C GLU A 203 -4.94 10.89 10.55
N LEU A 204 -5.49 9.86 11.22
CA LEU A 204 -5.44 9.74 12.68
C LEU A 204 -4.03 9.54 13.21
N LEU A 205 -3.19 8.74 12.53
CA LEU A 205 -1.78 8.57 12.91
C LEU A 205 -1.02 9.89 12.80
N VAL A 206 -1.17 10.61 11.69
CA VAL A 206 -0.47 11.88 11.47
C VAL A 206 -0.97 12.96 12.43
N ALA A 207 -2.28 13.08 12.61
CA ALA A 207 -2.87 14.10 13.48
C ALA A 207 -2.68 13.80 14.97
N GLY A 208 -2.49 12.53 15.34
CA GLY A 208 -2.28 12.08 16.70
C GLY A 208 -0.82 12.09 17.16
N ALA A 209 0.14 12.16 16.22
CA ALA A 209 1.56 12.10 16.53
C ALA A 209 2.04 13.35 17.30
N ALA A 210 2.84 13.13 18.34
CA ALA A 210 3.34 14.16 19.23
C ALA A 210 4.85 14.41 19.12
N HIS A 211 5.61 13.38 18.74
CA HIS A 211 7.07 13.37 18.76
C HIS A 211 7.69 13.08 17.40
N ARG A 212 7.20 12.04 16.69
CA ARG A 212 7.72 11.69 15.37
C ARG A 212 6.66 11.14 14.43
N VAL A 213 6.85 11.39 13.14
CA VAL A 213 6.16 10.69 12.04
C VAL A 213 7.22 10.31 11.00
N TRP A 214 7.64 9.05 10.99
CA TRP A 214 8.61 8.55 10.01
C TRP A 214 7.92 7.64 9.01
N ILE A 215 8.00 7.98 7.73
CA ILE A 215 7.29 7.31 6.64
C ILE A 215 8.29 6.69 5.69
N THR A 216 8.15 5.40 5.42
CA THR A 216 8.81 4.74 4.28
C THR A 216 7.74 4.38 3.28
N GLU A 217 7.82 4.92 2.07
CA GLU A 217 6.73 4.80 1.10
C GLU A 217 7.25 4.68 -0.33
N ALA A 218 6.60 3.84 -1.13
CA ALA A 218 6.94 3.60 -2.53
C ALA A 218 6.43 4.72 -3.45
N TYR A 219 5.27 5.32 -3.12
CA TYR A 219 4.71 6.40 -3.94
C TYR A 219 4.09 7.49 -3.06
N LEU A 220 4.77 8.62 -2.93
CA LEU A 220 4.21 9.84 -2.33
C LEU A 220 3.37 10.59 -3.36
N VAL A 221 2.08 10.26 -3.43
CA VAL A 221 1.07 11.04 -4.17
C VAL A 221 -0.09 11.31 -3.20
N ALA A 222 0.26 11.83 -2.02
CA ALA A 222 -0.68 11.96 -0.92
C ALA A 222 -1.85 12.88 -1.29
N PRO A 223 -3.10 12.52 -0.95
CA PRO A 223 -4.22 13.46 -0.98
C PRO A 223 -3.89 14.74 -0.19
N THR A 224 -4.39 15.87 -0.66
CA THR A 224 -4.12 17.20 -0.07
C THR A 224 -4.30 17.26 1.45
N PRO A 225 -5.36 16.67 2.06
CA PRO A 225 -5.52 16.76 3.51
C PRO A 225 -4.43 16.00 4.29
N ILE A 226 -3.97 14.85 3.78
CA ILE A 226 -2.86 14.12 4.37
C ILE A 226 -1.55 14.93 4.27
N MET A 227 -1.29 15.51 3.10
CA MET A 227 -0.11 16.39 2.91
C MET A 227 -0.15 17.60 3.85
N ALA A 228 -1.32 18.22 4.00
CA ALA A 228 -1.52 19.33 4.94
C ALA A 228 -1.29 18.90 6.40
N GLY A 229 -1.73 17.69 6.78
CA GLY A 229 -1.46 17.12 8.10
C GLY A 229 0.03 16.94 8.38
N LEU A 230 0.79 16.41 7.42
CA LEU A 230 2.24 16.25 7.55
C LEU A 230 2.97 17.61 7.67
N ILE A 231 2.55 18.59 6.87
CA ILE A 231 3.08 19.96 6.94
C ILE A 231 2.77 20.61 8.29
N ALA A 232 1.54 20.43 8.80
CA ALA A 232 1.15 20.94 10.11
C ALA A 232 1.96 20.29 11.23
N ALA A 233 2.09 18.96 11.22
CA ALA A 233 2.91 18.23 12.20
C ALA A 233 4.37 18.74 12.22
N ALA A 234 4.99 18.91 11.04
CA ALA A 234 6.36 19.42 10.94
C ALA A 234 6.49 20.86 11.51
N ARG A 235 5.53 21.74 11.18
CA ARG A 235 5.50 23.12 11.73
C ARG A 235 5.28 23.15 13.24
N ASP A 236 4.57 22.16 13.77
CA ASP A 236 4.29 22.02 15.20
C ASP A 236 5.46 21.39 15.98
N GLY A 237 6.58 21.09 15.31
CA GLY A 237 7.82 20.56 15.90
C GLY A 237 7.91 19.04 15.95
N VAL A 238 6.94 18.31 15.36
CA VAL A 238 7.02 16.86 15.23
C VAL A 238 8.16 16.49 14.26
N ASP A 239 8.99 15.50 14.60
CA ASP A 239 10.05 15.02 13.72
C ASP A 239 9.46 14.22 12.54
N VAL A 240 9.15 14.93 11.46
CA VAL A 240 8.59 14.36 10.24
C VAL A 240 9.71 13.97 9.27
N ARG A 241 9.86 12.66 9.02
CA ARG A 241 10.87 12.11 8.11
C ARG A 241 10.23 11.23 7.05
N LEU A 242 10.67 11.38 5.81
CA LEU A 242 10.20 10.56 4.70
C LEU A 242 11.37 9.88 4.01
N LEU A 243 11.31 8.57 3.84
CA LEU A 243 12.20 7.77 3.00
C LEU A 243 11.42 7.29 1.78
N LEU A 244 11.86 7.72 0.61
CA LEU A 244 11.16 7.56 -0.66
C LEU A 244 12.08 6.96 -1.73
N PRO A 245 11.56 6.34 -2.79
CA PRO A 245 12.40 5.80 -3.85
C PRO A 245 13.16 6.88 -4.64
N GLY A 246 14.47 6.72 -4.82
CA GLY A 246 15.22 7.49 -5.82
C GLY A 246 15.04 6.97 -7.26
N LYS A 247 14.66 5.69 -7.41
CA LYS A 247 14.29 5.02 -8.66
C LYS A 247 12.89 4.42 -8.49
N SER A 248 12.07 4.50 -9.53
CA SER A 248 10.69 4.00 -9.54
C SER A 248 10.53 2.93 -10.63
N ASP A 249 9.76 1.89 -10.33
CA ASP A 249 9.29 0.87 -11.27
C ASP A 249 8.22 1.41 -12.24
N ILE A 250 7.64 2.58 -11.93
CA ILE A 250 6.72 3.32 -12.79
C ILE A 250 7.40 4.63 -13.22
N PRO A 251 8.11 4.66 -14.38
CA PRO A 251 8.88 5.83 -14.80
C PRO A 251 8.05 7.11 -14.94
N ALA A 252 6.78 6.97 -15.39
CA ALA A 252 5.86 8.08 -15.57
C ALA A 252 5.49 8.82 -14.27
N LEU A 253 5.59 8.15 -13.11
CA LEU A 253 5.29 8.75 -11.81
C LEU A 253 6.49 9.43 -11.16
N ARG A 254 7.71 9.26 -11.70
CA ARG A 254 8.95 9.80 -11.10
C ARG A 254 8.93 11.32 -10.94
N ALA A 255 8.28 12.04 -11.86
CA ALA A 255 8.12 13.50 -11.75
C ALA A 255 7.08 13.89 -10.69
N PHE A 256 6.06 13.06 -10.48
CA PHE A 256 4.97 13.31 -9.55
C PHE A 256 5.34 13.01 -8.10
N THR A 257 6.25 12.08 -7.84
CA THR A 257 6.66 11.74 -6.46
C THR A 257 7.37 12.88 -5.73
N ARG A 258 7.97 13.83 -6.46
CA ARG A 258 8.61 15.02 -5.88
C ARG A 258 7.65 16.21 -5.67
N VAL A 259 6.40 16.09 -6.13
CA VAL A 259 5.37 17.10 -5.87
C VAL A 259 5.04 17.06 -4.37
N GLY A 260 5.18 18.20 -3.69
CA GLY A 260 5.03 18.30 -2.24
C GLY A 260 6.34 18.29 -1.45
N TYR A 261 7.48 17.91 -2.06
CA TYR A 261 8.77 17.90 -1.34
C TYR A 261 9.13 19.28 -0.82
N ARG A 262 8.92 20.31 -1.64
CA ARG A 262 9.27 21.69 -1.29
C ARG A 262 8.49 22.14 -0.05
N GLU A 263 7.18 21.93 -0.06
CA GLU A 263 6.28 22.35 1.00
C GLU A 263 6.60 21.63 2.31
N LEU A 264 6.90 20.32 2.24
CA LEU A 264 7.35 19.52 3.39
C LEU A 264 8.69 20.01 3.93
N LEU A 265 9.70 20.20 3.07
CA LEU A 265 11.02 20.66 3.47
C LEU A 265 10.98 22.09 4.07
N GLN A 266 10.15 22.98 3.51
CA GLN A 266 9.93 24.32 4.05
C GLN A 266 9.21 24.30 5.40
N ALA A 267 8.40 23.28 5.65
CA ALA A 267 7.71 23.08 6.92
C ALA A 267 8.60 22.47 8.02
N GLY A 268 9.84 22.06 7.69
CA GLY A 268 10.78 21.44 8.62
C GLY A 268 10.86 19.91 8.53
N ALA A 269 10.09 19.27 7.64
CA ALA A 269 10.22 17.84 7.41
C ALA A 269 11.54 17.53 6.68
N ARG A 270 12.04 16.30 6.85
CA ARG A 270 13.26 15.82 6.17
C ARG A 270 12.93 14.67 5.23
N ILE A 271 13.56 14.67 4.06
CA ILE A 271 13.26 13.70 2.99
C ILE A 271 14.55 13.03 2.52
N TRP A 272 14.53 11.71 2.37
CA TRP A 272 15.61 10.92 1.81
C TRP A 272 15.13 10.14 0.59
N GLU A 273 16.00 10.05 -0.43
CA GLU A 273 15.79 9.20 -1.61
C GLU A 273 16.69 7.97 -1.55
N TRP A 274 16.08 6.78 -1.57
CA TRP A 274 16.75 5.48 -1.58
C TRP A 274 17.64 5.31 -2.82
N ARG A 275 18.88 4.82 -2.62
CA ARG A 275 19.86 4.61 -3.71
C ARG A 275 19.95 3.17 -4.21
N GLY A 276 19.30 2.22 -3.53
CA GLY A 276 19.25 0.83 -3.96
C GLY A 276 18.37 0.60 -5.21
N PRO A 277 18.06 -0.66 -5.54
CA PRO A 277 17.34 -1.00 -6.78
C PRO A 277 15.92 -0.42 -6.81
N MET A 278 15.16 -0.60 -5.73
CA MET A 278 13.82 -0.06 -5.53
C MET A 278 13.50 -0.06 -4.03
N LEU A 279 12.74 0.94 -3.57
CA LEU A 279 12.12 0.98 -2.25
C LEU A 279 10.62 0.77 -2.43
N HIS A 280 10.09 -0.32 -1.89
CA HIS A 280 8.69 -0.72 -2.05
C HIS A 280 7.98 -0.97 -0.71
N ALA A 281 8.56 -0.57 0.42
CA ALA A 281 7.88 -0.63 1.72
C ALA A 281 6.75 0.43 1.84
N LYS A 282 5.77 0.16 2.70
CA LYS A 282 4.68 1.09 3.08
C LYS A 282 4.51 1.10 4.60
N THR A 283 5.41 1.79 5.29
CA THR A 283 5.44 1.83 6.75
C THR A 283 5.31 3.25 7.28
N VAL A 284 4.60 3.41 8.40
CA VAL A 284 4.52 4.66 9.15
C VAL A 284 4.81 4.38 10.60
N LEU A 285 5.81 5.03 11.15
CA LEU A 285 6.08 5.09 12.58
C LEU A 285 5.49 6.39 13.12
N ALA A 286 4.68 6.30 14.16
CA ALA A 286 4.16 7.46 14.87
C ALA A 286 4.48 7.31 16.36
N ASP A 287 5.17 8.32 16.91
CA ASP A 287 5.64 8.31 18.30
C ASP A 287 6.41 7.02 18.66
N GLN A 288 6.37 6.61 19.93
CA GLN A 288 7.13 5.47 20.41
C GLN A 288 6.40 4.13 20.27
N GLY A 289 5.08 4.11 20.13
CA GLY A 289 4.29 2.87 20.18
C GLY A 289 3.70 2.41 18.85
N TRP A 290 3.49 3.31 17.88
CA TRP A 290 2.67 2.97 16.70
C TRP A 290 3.50 2.63 15.47
N LEU A 291 3.24 1.45 14.91
CA LEU A 291 3.68 1.03 13.58
C LEU A 291 2.48 0.72 12.69
N LYS A 292 2.36 1.43 11.57
CA LYS A 292 1.60 0.97 10.40
C LYS A 292 2.53 0.17 9.49
N VAL A 293 2.10 -1.01 9.07
CA VAL A 293 2.73 -1.79 7.99
C VAL A 293 1.64 -2.44 7.15
N GLY A 294 1.80 -2.49 5.83
CA GLY A 294 0.78 -3.09 4.98
C GLY A 294 1.03 -2.96 3.50
N SER A 295 -0.05 -3.10 2.74
CA SER A 295 -0.02 -3.06 1.29
C SER A 295 -0.30 -1.69 0.70
N SER A 296 -0.92 -0.78 1.48
CA SER A 296 -1.43 0.48 0.93
C SER A 296 -0.35 1.54 0.77
N ASN A 297 -0.25 2.05 -0.45
CA ASN A 297 0.61 3.19 -0.74
C ASN A 297 -0.09 4.50 -0.37
N LEU A 298 0.72 5.56 -0.20
CA LEU A 298 0.24 6.92 0.03
C LEU A 298 -0.18 7.61 -1.28
N ASN A 299 -1.16 7.02 -1.97
CA ASN A 299 -1.74 7.55 -3.20
C ASN A 299 -3.27 7.35 -3.27
N PRO A 300 -4.00 8.06 -4.14
CA PRO A 300 -5.46 8.01 -4.14
C PRO A 300 -6.03 6.64 -4.53
N SER A 301 -5.34 5.87 -5.38
CA SER A 301 -5.81 4.54 -5.78
C SER A 301 -5.80 3.56 -4.60
N SER A 302 -4.70 3.49 -3.85
CA SER A 302 -4.61 2.66 -2.63
C SER A 302 -5.57 3.14 -1.54
N LEU A 303 -5.68 4.46 -1.32
CA LEU A 303 -6.46 5.00 -0.20
C LEU A 303 -7.99 4.98 -0.45
N LEU A 304 -8.44 5.02 -1.71
CA LEU A 304 -9.85 5.22 -2.06
C LEU A 304 -10.47 4.08 -2.87
N ALA A 305 -9.68 3.41 -3.71
CA ALA A 305 -10.21 2.58 -4.80
C ALA A 305 -9.81 1.10 -4.75
N ASN A 306 -8.65 0.76 -4.18
CA ASN A 306 -8.17 -0.62 -4.11
C ASN A 306 -8.66 -1.35 -2.86
N TYR A 307 -8.63 -2.67 -2.95
CA TYR A 307 -8.64 -3.52 -1.77
C TYR A 307 -7.20 -3.59 -1.23
N GLU A 308 -7.05 -3.25 0.03
CA GLU A 308 -5.77 -3.12 0.70
C GLU A 308 -5.88 -3.71 2.11
N LEU A 309 -4.75 -4.01 2.72
CA LEU A 309 -4.67 -4.48 4.09
C LEU A 309 -3.47 -3.82 4.77
N ASP A 310 -3.77 -3.05 5.81
CA ASP A 310 -2.75 -2.54 6.72
C ASP A 310 -2.96 -3.09 8.12
N LEU A 311 -1.86 -3.25 8.85
CA LEU A 311 -1.84 -3.53 10.28
C LEU A 311 -1.36 -2.28 11.01
N LEU A 312 -2.14 -1.84 11.99
CA LEU A 312 -1.72 -0.86 12.99
C LEU A 312 -1.38 -1.60 14.26
N ALA A 313 -0.12 -1.59 14.66
CA ALA A 313 0.35 -2.18 15.90
C ALA A 313 0.70 -1.07 16.89
N ASP A 314 0.21 -1.22 18.12
CA ASP A 314 0.69 -0.53 19.31
C ASP A 314 1.59 -1.51 20.06
N ASP A 315 2.89 -1.35 19.83
CA ASP A 315 3.97 -2.21 20.29
C ASP A 315 5.29 -1.42 20.23
N PRO A 316 5.78 -0.90 21.38
CA PRO A 316 7.00 -0.09 21.42
C PRO A 316 8.25 -0.81 20.92
N ASP A 317 8.37 -2.11 21.18
CA ASP A 317 9.54 -2.89 20.78
C ASP A 317 9.56 -3.05 19.26
N LEU A 318 8.42 -3.39 18.66
CA LEU A 318 8.26 -3.48 17.21
C LEU A 318 8.46 -2.11 16.52
N ALA A 319 7.96 -1.03 17.13
CA ALA A 319 8.15 0.32 16.63
C ALA A 319 9.63 0.72 16.64
N GLU A 320 10.39 0.33 17.67
CA GLU A 320 11.82 0.60 17.74
C GLU A 320 12.63 -0.28 16.77
N GLU A 321 12.26 -1.55 16.57
CA GLU A 321 12.83 -2.40 15.51
C GLU A 321 12.68 -1.76 14.12
N ALA A 322 11.48 -1.26 13.82
CA ALA A 322 11.22 -0.55 12.57
C ALA A 322 11.93 0.81 12.50
N ALA A 323 12.12 1.51 13.63
CA ALA A 323 12.91 2.75 13.69
C ALA A 323 14.41 2.47 13.46
N HIS A 324 14.94 1.36 13.96
CA HIS A 324 16.28 0.87 13.65
C HIS A 324 16.41 0.56 12.17
N GLN A 325 15.43 -0.13 11.59
CA GLN A 325 15.41 -0.41 10.15
C GLN A 325 15.39 0.89 9.32
N PHE A 326 14.55 1.87 9.68
CA PHE A 326 14.50 3.16 9.01
C PHE A 326 15.87 3.85 9.00
N ARG A 327 16.54 3.92 10.16
CA ARG A 327 17.89 4.49 10.28
C ARG A 327 18.92 3.74 9.45
N ARG A 328 18.86 2.40 9.41
CA ARG A 328 19.71 1.58 8.53
C ARG A 328 19.45 1.90 7.05
N ASP A 329 18.20 2.08 6.66
CA ASP A 329 17.86 2.42 5.28
C ASP A 329 18.39 3.81 4.89
N LEU A 330 18.44 4.76 5.84
CA LEU A 330 19.02 6.09 5.58
C LEU A 330 20.51 6.05 5.22
N THR A 331 21.27 5.06 5.69
CA THR A 331 22.70 4.93 5.33
C THR A 331 22.90 4.59 3.84
N HIS A 332 21.86 4.08 3.19
CA HIS A 332 21.80 3.77 1.77
C HIS A 332 20.92 4.78 0.99
N ALA A 333 20.60 5.92 1.59
CA ALA A 333 19.78 6.95 0.99
C ALA A 333 20.53 8.29 0.88
N ALA A 334 19.96 9.22 0.11
CA ALA A 334 20.48 10.57 -0.05
C ALA A 334 19.48 11.57 0.52
N GLU A 335 19.91 12.45 1.41
CA GLU A 335 19.03 13.51 1.90
C GLU A 335 18.74 14.51 0.77
N VAL A 336 17.50 14.96 0.72
CA VAL A 336 17.02 15.98 -0.20
C VAL A 336 17.07 17.33 0.50
N ILE A 337 17.78 18.28 -0.10
CA ILE A 337 18.01 19.60 0.47
C ILE A 337 17.39 20.67 -0.44
N LEU A 338 16.77 21.69 0.17
CA LEU A 338 16.38 22.91 -0.52
C LEU A 338 17.62 23.74 -0.81
N ARG A 339 17.95 23.93 -2.09
CA ARG A 339 18.97 24.90 -2.48
C ARG A 339 18.33 26.26 -2.75
N PRO A 340 18.94 27.37 -2.29
CA PRO A 340 18.55 28.69 -2.74
C PRO A 340 18.66 28.75 -4.28
N PRO A 341 17.80 29.51 -4.97
CA PRO A 341 17.89 29.63 -6.42
C PRO A 341 19.29 30.15 -6.79
N ARG A 342 19.95 29.50 -7.76
CA ARG A 342 21.25 29.97 -8.31
C ARG A 342 21.11 31.45 -8.68
N ARG A 343 22.14 32.29 -8.45
CA ARG A 343 22.17 33.74 -8.74
C ARG A 343 21.40 34.05 -10.04
N VAL A 344 20.13 34.40 -9.90
CA VAL A 344 19.27 34.87 -10.98
C VAL A 344 19.43 36.39 -10.97
N PRO A 345 19.54 37.07 -12.12
CA PRO A 345 19.51 38.53 -12.14
C PRO A 345 18.37 39.07 -11.28
N ALA A 346 18.62 40.09 -10.45
CA ALA A 346 17.67 40.55 -9.41
C ALA A 346 16.24 40.80 -9.93
N ARG A 347 16.09 41.14 -11.21
CA ARG A 347 14.81 41.33 -11.92
C ARG A 347 13.98 40.05 -12.08
N LEU A 348 14.59 38.87 -11.99
CA LEU A 348 13.97 37.55 -12.15
C LEU A 348 13.99 36.73 -10.85
N ALA A 349 14.76 37.14 -9.84
CA ALA A 349 14.91 36.45 -8.56
C ALA A 349 13.60 36.33 -7.77
N GLY A 350 12.67 37.30 -7.91
CA GLY A 350 11.34 37.24 -7.29
C GLY A 350 10.37 36.25 -7.94
N ARG A 351 10.72 35.65 -9.09
CA ARG A 351 9.83 34.74 -9.86
C ARG A 351 10.24 33.27 -9.79
N TRP A 352 11.46 32.97 -9.33
CA TRP A 352 12.02 31.61 -9.42
C TRP A 352 12.06 30.96 -8.03
N PRO A 353 11.27 29.90 -7.80
CA PRO A 353 11.27 29.21 -6.52
C PRO A 353 12.63 28.49 -6.28
N PRO A 354 13.11 28.34 -5.02
CA PRO A 354 14.32 27.55 -4.69
C PRO A 354 14.28 26.12 -5.28
N ALA A 355 15.40 25.54 -5.67
CA ALA A 355 15.43 24.22 -6.30
C ALA A 355 15.59 23.10 -5.27
N VAL A 356 14.96 21.95 -5.50
CA VAL A 356 15.11 20.74 -4.67
C VAL A 356 16.26 19.91 -5.26
N VAL A 357 17.29 19.60 -4.47
CA VAL A 357 18.47 18.84 -4.92
C VAL A 357 18.87 17.79 -3.90
N SER A 358 19.27 16.61 -4.35
CA SER A 358 19.84 15.57 -3.47
C SER A 358 21.29 15.90 -3.12
N ALA A 359 21.67 15.83 -1.84
CA ALA A 359 23.01 16.14 -1.35
C ALA A 359 23.54 15.08 -0.35
N GLY A 360 24.84 15.13 -0.04
CA GLY A 360 25.50 14.34 1.00
C GLY A 360 25.51 15.04 2.37
N VAL A 361 25.70 14.26 3.45
CA VAL A 361 25.45 14.55 4.89
C VAL A 361 26.43 15.58 5.49
N PRO A 362 26.02 16.49 6.42
CA PRO A 362 26.11 16.25 7.89
C PRO A 362 24.89 16.64 8.75
N HIS A 363 24.89 16.10 9.99
CA HIS A 363 23.85 16.07 11.03
C HIS A 363 23.75 17.30 11.97
N THR A 364 22.55 17.61 12.46
CA THR A 364 22.10 17.73 13.88
C THR A 364 20.63 18.20 13.93
N VAL A 365 19.84 17.76 14.90
CA VAL A 365 18.41 18.12 15.09
C VAL A 365 18.23 18.63 16.53
N PRO A 366 17.50 19.74 16.79
CA PRO A 366 17.20 20.17 18.15
C PRO A 366 15.97 19.43 18.73
N ASP A 367 16.05 19.08 20.01
CA ASP A 367 14.96 18.48 20.79
C ASP A 367 13.99 19.55 21.32
N HIS A 368 12.70 19.41 21.03
CA HIS A 368 11.66 20.05 21.81
C HIS A 368 10.41 19.18 21.89
N ALA A 369 9.89 18.95 23.11
CA ALA A 369 8.73 18.10 23.37
C ALA A 369 7.55 18.92 23.95
N PRO A 370 6.41 19.05 23.25
CA PRO A 370 5.25 19.79 23.75
C PRO A 370 4.36 18.99 24.71
N GLY A 371 3.66 19.69 25.61
CA GLY A 371 2.84 19.13 26.71
C GLY A 371 1.43 18.62 26.32
N ALA A 372 0.81 17.82 27.21
CA ALA A 372 -0.42 17.03 26.95
C ALA A 372 -1.65 17.81 26.47
N MET A 373 -1.96 18.94 27.10
CA MET A 373 -3.16 19.73 26.80
C MET A 373 -3.03 20.51 25.48
N GLU A 374 -1.79 20.83 25.12
CA GLU A 374 -1.43 21.45 23.86
C GLU A 374 -1.54 20.45 22.70
N ARG A 375 -1.21 19.17 22.93
CA ARG A 375 -1.44 18.06 21.98
C ARG A 375 -2.92 17.89 21.61
N SER A 376 -3.84 17.89 22.59
CA SER A 376 -5.28 17.72 22.32
C SER A 376 -5.90 18.89 21.56
N ARG A 377 -5.51 20.13 21.86
CA ARG A 377 -6.00 21.32 21.13
C ARG A 377 -5.44 21.36 19.69
N ARG A 378 -4.18 20.98 19.50
CA ARG A 378 -3.53 20.92 18.17
C ARG A 378 -4.14 19.84 17.28
N ALA A 379 -4.41 18.64 17.81
CA ALA A 379 -5.07 17.56 17.07
C ALA A 379 -6.44 17.99 16.51
N VAL A 380 -7.22 18.75 17.29
CA VAL A 380 -8.53 19.29 16.87
C VAL A 380 -8.39 20.34 15.75
N ILE A 381 -7.38 21.21 15.83
CA ILE A 381 -7.11 22.24 14.79
C ILE A 381 -6.62 21.58 13.49
N ALA A 382 -5.71 20.61 13.58
CA ALA A 382 -5.25 19.82 12.44
C ALA A 382 -6.41 19.08 11.76
N LEU A 383 -7.29 18.41 12.54
CA LEU A 383 -8.49 17.76 12.00
C LEU A 383 -9.42 18.73 11.27
N ARG A 384 -9.55 19.97 11.76
CA ARG A 384 -10.38 21.02 11.13
C ARG A 384 -9.76 21.53 9.83
N VAL A 385 -8.44 21.68 9.75
CA VAL A 385 -7.72 22.07 8.53
C VAL A 385 -7.84 20.97 7.47
N VAL A 386 -7.70 19.71 7.87
CA VAL A 386 -7.91 18.51 7.06
C VAL A 386 -9.34 18.47 6.50
N ALA A 387 -10.35 18.70 7.34
CA ALA A 387 -11.75 18.75 6.93
C ALA A 387 -12.08 19.92 5.99
N ALA A 388 -11.41 21.07 6.16
CA ALA A 388 -11.60 22.26 5.31
C ALA A 388 -10.92 22.12 3.94
N GLY A 389 -9.79 21.40 3.86
CA GLY A 389 -9.04 21.17 2.61
C GLY A 389 -9.77 20.31 1.57
N ALA A 390 -10.68 19.44 2.02
CA ALA A 390 -11.46 18.54 1.16
C ALA A 390 -12.37 19.27 0.15
N ARG A 391 -12.82 20.50 0.45
CA ARG A 391 -13.69 21.27 -0.47
C ARG A 391 -12.91 21.98 -1.59
N ARG A 392 -11.65 22.39 -1.35
CA ARG A 392 -10.83 23.12 -2.34
C ARG A 392 -10.10 22.18 -3.30
N SER A 393 -9.74 20.97 -2.85
CA SER A 393 -9.04 19.97 -3.67
C SER A 393 -9.91 19.35 -4.76
N ILE A 394 -11.23 19.23 -4.52
CA ILE A 394 -12.20 18.78 -5.52
C ILE A 394 -12.23 19.75 -6.70
N ALA A 395 -12.32 21.06 -6.44
CA ALA A 395 -12.33 22.09 -7.49
C ALA A 395 -11.03 22.11 -8.31
N GLY A 396 -9.86 21.97 -7.66
CA GLY A 396 -8.57 21.91 -8.35
C GLY A 396 -8.40 20.66 -9.22
N ALA A 397 -8.80 19.48 -8.73
CA ALA A 397 -8.75 18.24 -9.51
C ALA A 397 -9.70 18.27 -10.71
N PHE A 398 -10.88 18.89 -10.58
CA PHE A 398 -11.79 19.13 -11.70
C PHE A 398 -11.20 20.11 -12.73
N LEU A 399 -10.48 21.14 -12.28
CA LEU A 399 -9.85 22.11 -13.17
C LEU A 399 -8.70 21.47 -13.99
N PHE A 400 -7.76 20.79 -13.35
CA PHE A 400 -6.63 20.15 -14.04
C PHE A 400 -7.06 18.94 -14.87
N GLY A 401 -8.00 18.13 -14.36
CA GLY A 401 -8.60 17.04 -15.11
C GLY A 401 -9.39 17.54 -16.33
N GLY A 402 -10.14 18.63 -16.16
CA GLY A 402 -10.89 19.28 -17.23
C GLY A 402 -10.00 19.88 -18.32
N VAL A 403 -8.91 20.57 -17.93
CA VAL A 403 -7.93 21.11 -18.89
C VAL A 403 -7.21 20.00 -19.64
N GLY A 404 -6.75 18.95 -18.95
CA GLY A 404 -6.11 17.81 -19.60
C GLY A 404 -7.05 17.08 -20.56
N LEU A 405 -8.30 16.87 -20.16
CA LEU A 405 -9.33 16.30 -21.01
C LEU A 405 -9.62 17.21 -22.22
N GLY A 406 -9.71 18.52 -22.01
CA GLY A 406 -9.91 19.52 -23.07
C GLY A 406 -8.77 19.53 -24.10
N ILE A 407 -7.51 19.43 -23.65
CA ILE A 407 -6.35 19.30 -24.54
C ILE A 407 -6.44 18.01 -25.38
N LEU A 408 -6.86 16.90 -24.79
CA LEU A 408 -7.05 15.64 -25.53
C LEU A 408 -8.17 15.75 -26.58
N PHE A 409 -9.27 16.45 -26.27
CA PHE A 409 -10.33 16.74 -27.25
C PHE A 409 -9.85 17.66 -28.37
N ALA A 410 -8.98 18.62 -28.08
CA ALA A 410 -8.41 19.52 -29.09
C ALA A 410 -7.38 18.81 -29.99
N LEU A 411 -6.48 18.00 -29.42
CA LEU A 411 -5.40 17.32 -30.15
C LEU A 411 -5.88 16.07 -30.90
N ALA A 412 -6.92 15.40 -30.42
CA ALA A 412 -7.39 14.13 -30.98
C ALA A 412 -8.93 14.01 -31.01
N PRO A 413 -9.64 14.92 -31.71
CA PRO A 413 -11.10 15.00 -31.65
C PRO A 413 -11.81 13.74 -32.12
N ARG A 414 -11.28 13.06 -33.16
CA ARG A 414 -11.86 11.79 -33.66
C ARG A 414 -11.74 10.66 -32.64
N ILE A 415 -10.57 10.52 -31.99
CA ILE A 415 -10.33 9.47 -30.99
C ILE A 415 -11.19 9.73 -29.75
N MET A 416 -11.26 10.98 -29.29
CA MET A 416 -12.10 11.35 -28.16
C MET A 416 -13.59 11.18 -28.47
N GLY A 417 -14.03 11.50 -29.69
CA GLY A 417 -15.38 11.23 -30.17
C GLY A 417 -15.74 9.76 -30.10
N TYR A 418 -14.86 8.86 -30.56
CA TYR A 418 -15.07 7.41 -30.44
C TYR A 418 -15.10 6.92 -28.98
N LEU A 419 -14.26 7.48 -28.11
CA LEU A 419 -14.26 7.14 -26.69
C LEU A 419 -15.55 7.58 -25.99
N VAL A 420 -16.06 8.79 -26.27
CA VAL A 420 -17.36 9.25 -25.77
C VAL A 420 -18.49 8.37 -26.28
N ALA A 421 -18.52 8.09 -27.58
CA ALA A 421 -19.53 7.21 -28.18
C ALA A 421 -19.53 5.81 -27.54
N LEU A 422 -18.35 5.24 -27.29
CA LEU A 422 -18.19 3.95 -26.61
C LEU A 422 -18.72 3.99 -25.17
N VAL A 423 -18.43 5.05 -24.41
CA VAL A 423 -18.93 5.23 -23.04
C VAL A 423 -20.45 5.37 -23.04
N CYS A 424 -21.01 6.25 -23.88
CA CYS A 424 -22.45 6.44 -24.01
C CYS A 424 -23.17 5.12 -24.39
N PHE A 425 -22.61 4.38 -25.35
CA PHE A 425 -23.14 3.07 -25.75
C PHE A 425 -23.09 2.06 -24.59
N ALA A 426 -21.97 1.99 -23.86
CA ALA A 426 -21.83 1.11 -22.70
C ALA A 426 -22.82 1.46 -21.56
N VAL A 427 -23.08 2.75 -21.33
CA VAL A 427 -24.09 3.22 -20.36
C VAL A 427 -25.49 2.82 -20.80
N ALA A 428 -25.85 3.05 -22.07
CA ALA A 428 -27.15 2.67 -22.62
C ALA A 428 -27.40 1.15 -22.53
N VAL A 429 -26.41 0.33 -22.86
CA VAL A 429 -26.49 -1.14 -22.75
C VAL A 429 -26.66 -1.58 -21.30
N ASN A 430 -25.95 -0.96 -20.35
CA ASN A 430 -26.12 -1.28 -18.93
C ASN A 430 -27.48 -0.85 -18.39
N ALA A 431 -27.96 0.33 -18.76
CA ALA A 431 -29.29 0.82 -18.40
C ALA A 431 -30.39 -0.13 -18.93
N ALA A 432 -30.28 -0.56 -20.19
CA ALA A 432 -31.20 -1.53 -20.78
C ALA A 432 -31.16 -2.89 -20.07
N ARG A 433 -29.98 -3.38 -19.68
CA ARG A 433 -29.83 -4.62 -18.90
C ARG A 433 -30.46 -4.50 -17.51
N GLN A 434 -30.19 -3.41 -16.78
CA GLN A 434 -30.79 -3.19 -15.47
C GLN A 434 -32.31 -3.03 -15.55
N PHE A 435 -32.81 -2.36 -16.59
CA PHE A 435 -34.23 -2.25 -16.84
C PHE A 435 -34.88 -3.63 -17.09
N ARG A 436 -34.24 -4.50 -17.88
CA ARG A 436 -34.71 -5.89 -18.09
C ARG A 436 -34.69 -6.73 -16.81
N VAL A 437 -33.65 -6.60 -15.98
CA VAL A 437 -33.57 -7.31 -14.69
C VAL A 437 -34.68 -6.85 -13.75
N ARG A 438 -34.91 -5.53 -13.64
CA ARG A 438 -35.98 -4.96 -12.82
C ARG A 438 -37.39 -5.32 -13.32
N ARG A 439 -37.55 -5.49 -14.63
CA ARG A 439 -38.83 -5.93 -15.21
C ARG A 439 -39.11 -7.40 -14.87
N ARG A 440 -38.12 -8.29 -15.01
CA ARG A 440 -38.27 -9.71 -14.62
C ARG A 440 -38.58 -9.90 -13.14
N GLN A 441 -37.98 -9.10 -12.27
CA GLN A 441 -38.27 -9.11 -10.82
C GLN A 441 -39.62 -8.51 -10.42
N ARG A 442 -40.36 -7.92 -11.35
CA ARG A 442 -41.74 -7.43 -11.12
C ARG A 442 -42.80 -8.37 -11.69
N ASP A 443 -42.40 -9.29 -12.57
CA ASP A 443 -43.25 -10.28 -13.22
C ASP A 443 -43.16 -11.66 -12.53
N GLU A 444 -42.26 -11.81 -11.54
CA GLU A 444 -42.15 -12.90 -10.55
C GLU A 444 -42.65 -12.39 -9.19
#